data_AF-A0A7V5YG76-F1
#
_entry.id   AF-A0A7V5YG76-F1
#
_cell.length_a   1.000
_cell.length_b   1.000
_cell.length_c   1.000
_cell.angle_alpha   90.00
_cell.angle_beta   90.00
_cell.angle_gamma   90.00
#
_symmetry.space_group_name_H-M   'P 1'
#
loop_
_entity.id
_entity.type
_entity.pdbx_description
1 polymer ?
#
loop_
_entity_poly.entity_id
_entity_poly.type
_entity_poly.pdbx_seq_one_letter_code
_entity_poly.pdbx_strand_id
1 'polypeptide(L)' 'HIQFNVVGADTLREAKLHPEEHRDLIVRVAGYSDYFNNLGPGLQDEIIARTAHEEL' A
#
# COMPACT_ATOMS: atom_id res chain seq x y z
N HIS A 1 -20.10 10.72 0.89
CA HIS A 1 -19.44 9.73 0.02
C HIS A 1 -18.19 9.26 0.74
N ILE A 2 -18.18 8.05 1.30
CA ILE A 2 -17.00 7.53 1.99
C ILE A 2 -16.37 6.49 1.06
N GLN A 3 -15.16 6.77 0.57
CA GLN A 3 -14.33 5.79 -0.12
C GLN A 3 -13.34 5.23 0.89
N PHE A 4 -13.63 4.03 1.39
CA PHE A 4 -12.66 3.22 2.11
C PHE A 4 -11.88 2.41 1.08
N ASN A 5 -10.72 2.90 0.65
CA ASN A 5 -9.76 2.07 -0.08
C ASN A 5 -8.94 1.29 0.96
N VAL A 6 -9.58 0.32 1.63
CA VAL A 6 -8.84 -0.69 2.39
C VAL A 6 -8.24 -1.63 1.34
N VAL A 7 -6.97 -1.41 1.04
CA VAL A 7 -6.18 -2.34 0.24
C VAL A 7 -5.54 -3.34 1.19
N GLY A 8 -5.79 -4.62 0.95
CA GLY A 8 -5.24 -5.68 1.78
C GLY A 8 -3.75 -5.87 1.52
N ALA A 9 -3.10 -6.63 2.41
CA ALA A 9 -1.67 -6.89 2.29
C ALA A 9 -1.30 -7.59 0.97
N ASP A 10 -2.22 -8.40 0.41
CA ASP A 10 -2.01 -9.09 -0.86
C ASP A 10 -2.00 -8.12 -2.05
N THR A 11 -2.89 -7.12 -2.07
CA THR A 11 -2.87 -6.06 -3.10
C THR A 11 -1.59 -5.24 -3.05
N LEU A 12 -1.05 -4.98 -1.84
CA LEU A 12 0.22 -4.28 -1.70
C LEU A 12 1.42 -5.13 -2.18
N ARG A 13 1.36 -6.45 -1.98
CA ARG A 13 2.37 -7.38 -2.53
C ARG A 13 2.30 -7.45 -4.05
N GLU A 14 1.09 -7.52 -4.61
CA GLU A 14 0.86 -7.47 -6.06
C GLU A 14 1.38 -6.17 -6.65
N ALA A 15 1.07 -5.03 -6.04
CA ALA A 15 1.58 -3.72 -6.45
C ALA A 15 3.12 -3.60 -6.39
N LYS A 16 3.76 -4.34 -5.50
CA LYS A 16 5.23 -4.41 -5.44
C LYS A 16 5.82 -5.26 -6.56
N LEU A 17 5.12 -6.32 -6.99
CA LEU A 17 5.54 -7.21 -8.08
C LEU A 17 5.22 -6.64 -9.47
N HIS A 18 4.07 -5.98 -9.59
CA HIS A 18 3.49 -5.43 -10.83
C HIS A 18 3.12 -3.95 -10.66
N PRO A 19 4.10 -3.06 -10.42
CA PRO A 19 3.82 -1.64 -10.16
C PRO A 19 3.06 -0.95 -11.30
N GLU A 20 3.21 -1.41 -12.54
CA GLU A 20 2.50 -0.93 -13.72
C GLU A 20 0.98 -1.12 -13.65
N GLU A 21 0.51 -2.15 -12.94
CA GLU A 21 -0.92 -2.45 -12.77
C GLU A 21 -1.53 -1.64 -11.62
N HIS A 22 -0.69 -1.09 -10.74
CA HIS A 22 -1.09 -0.39 -9.51
C HIS A 22 -0.57 1.05 -9.45
N ARG A 23 -0.44 1.73 -10.60
CA ARG A 23 0.13 3.09 -10.68
C ARG A 23 -0.61 4.13 -9.86
N ASP A 24 -1.92 3.96 -9.69
CA ASP A 24 -2.78 4.89 -8.97
C ASP A 24 -3.02 4.45 -7.51
N LEU A 25 -2.29 3.44 -7.03
CA LEU A 25 -2.41 2.93 -5.66
C LEU A 25 -1.83 3.94 -4.66
N ILE A 26 -2.72 4.62 -3.93
CA ILE A 26 -2.36 5.57 -2.88
C ILE A 26 -2.41 4.87 -1.52
N VAL A 27 -1.35 5.02 -0.74
CA VAL A 27 -1.24 4.49 0.63
C VAL A 27 -1.06 5.63 1.63
N ARG A 28 -1.43 5.35 2.89
CA ARG A 28 -1.24 6.30 4.00
C ARG A 28 0.02 5.94 4.78
N VAL A 29 0.99 6.84 4.72
CA VAL A 29 2.19 6.81 5.56
C VAL A 29 1.94 7.74 6.74
N ALA A 30 2.57 7.52 7.90
CA ALA A 30 2.31 8.28 9.12
C ALA A 30 2.39 9.82 8.89
N GLY A 31 1.21 10.45 8.69
CA GLY A 31 1.07 11.90 8.47
C GLY A 31 0.85 12.34 7.01
N TYR A 32 0.97 11.47 6.00
CA TYR A 32 0.76 11.85 4.59
C TYR A 32 0.26 10.70 3.72
N SER A 33 -0.16 11.02 2.49
CA SER A 33 -0.54 10.03 1.47
C SER A 33 0.36 10.20 0.25
N ASP A 34 0.77 9.09 -0.33
CA ASP A 34 1.60 9.06 -1.54
C ASP A 34 1.27 7.79 -2.34
N TYR A 35 1.72 7.73 -3.59
CA TYR A 35 1.61 6.53 -4.40
C TYR A 35 2.56 5.46 -3.86
N PHE A 36 2.06 4.25 -3.72
CA PHE A 36 2.83 3.11 -3.23
C PHE A 36 4.11 2.89 -4.06
N ASN A 37 4.02 3.09 -5.37
CA ASN A 37 5.12 2.95 -6.31
C ASN A 37 6.21 4.04 -6.16
N ASN A 38 5.89 5.18 -5.54
CA ASN A 38 6.87 6.23 -5.26
C ASN A 38 7.68 5.94 -3.99
N LEU A 39 7.23 4.99 -3.17
CA LEU A 39 7.88 4.66 -1.92
C LEU A 39 9.09 3.75 -2.13
N GLY A 40 10.10 3.91 -1.30
CA GLY A 40 11.24 3.00 -1.27
C GLY A 40 10.83 1.59 -0.82
N PRO A 41 11.54 0.53 -1.26
CA PRO A 41 11.15 -0.86 -1.02
C PRO A 41 11.01 -1.22 0.47
N GLY A 42 11.82 -0.61 1.35
CA GLY A 42 11.71 -0.83 2.80
C GLY A 42 10.44 -0.25 3.40
N LEU A 43 9.97 0.90 2.91
CA LEU A 43 8.72 1.49 3.36
C LEU A 43 7.50 0.74 2.79
N GLN A 44 7.61 0.25 1.55
CA GLN A 44 6.61 -0.67 0.99
C GLN A 44 6.45 -1.92 1.85
N ASP A 45 7.56 -2.54 2.27
CA ASP A 45 7.55 -3.73 3.14
C ASP A 45 6.95 -3.43 4.53
N GLU A 46 7.28 -2.26 5.11
CA GLU A 46 6.69 -1.84 6.38
C GLU A 46 5.17 -1.69 6.28
N ILE A 47 4.66 -1.07 5.21
CA ILE A 47 3.23 -0.88 4.99
C ILE A 47 2.53 -2.24 4.78
N ILE A 48 3.13 -3.14 3.98
CA ILE A 48 2.62 -4.51 3.80
C ILE A 48 2.53 -5.24 5.15
N ALA A 49 3.61 -5.20 5.93
CA ALA A 49 3.67 -5.87 7.22
C ALA A 49 2.60 -5.34 8.19
N ARG A 50 2.49 -4.01 8.30
CA ARG A 50 1.48 -3.36 9.15
C ARG A 50 0.05 -3.69 8.73
N THR A 51 -0.23 -3.64 7.43
CA THR A 51 -1.54 -3.99 6.88
C THR A 51 -1.90 -5.45 7.18
N ALA A 52 -0.95 -6.37 7.03
CA ALA A 52 -1.15 -7.78 7.36
C ALA A 52 -1.40 -8.04 8.86
N HIS A 53 -0.87 -7.20 9.74
CA HIS A 53 -1.13 -7.28 11.19
C HIS A 53 -2.50 -6.74 11.59
N GLU A 54 -3.06 -5.77 10.85
CA GLU A 54 -4.39 -5.22 11.10
C GLU A 54 -5.53 -6.14 10.62
N GLU A 55 -5.24 -7.11 9.76
CA GLU A 55 -6.20 -8.10 9.26
C GLU A 55 -6.34 -9.36 10.16
N LEU A 56 -5.58 -9.45 11.27
CA LEU A 56 -5.66 -10.51 12.28
C LEU A 56 -6.64 -10.19 13.41
#